data_AF-A0A8S4FZK7-F1
#
_entry.id   AF-A0A8S4FZK7-F1
#
_cell.length_a   1.000
_cell.length_b   1.000
_cell.length_c   1.000
_cell.angle_alpha   90.00
_cell.angle_beta   90.00
_cell.angle_gamma   90.00
#
_symmetry.space_group_name_H-M   'P 1'
#
loop_
_entity.id
_entity.type
_entity.pdbx_description
1 polymer ?
#
loop_
_entity_poly.entity_id
_entity_poly.type
_entity_poly.pdbx_seq_one_letter_code
_entity_poly.pdbx_strand_id
1 'polypeptide(L)'
;MEFKRNVQSKMASLSLSMALLLLVGLLECVRAFNWRANHVDESSGEMFQLQEAARVQLKFAASPEVVPQRRSGHHQHQRSRKKAKKHGHNYQHLRRFSPVTNDTENDDENLDVDLVTTITPVPDTSTPHAISTDIQEAPFMAAVLLNRQLWCTGAIIDGDKVLTAAHCLQLQHDNRFFKEYVKLLSVRVGSSDAAVGGEVLWVTDIVFHPNYKPETLEFNLAVVRLSKNLTFGRDSDVDKIEVSREDFIPNDNNVTFLGWGDVSGEEGDVQSLQRLELPVYDYSDCQEVYGKELVTRNHFCAGFITSDKNVCNHGAGGAAVLDGQLAGLLSFSSSRCGPDQPAVFTATGSVVSWLDNVGENTNVKKASLRRFG
;
A
#
# COMPACT_ATOMS: atom_id res chain seq x y z
N MET A 1 11.16 63.22 -37.06
CA MET A 1 12.17 62.35 -36.40
C MET A 1 11.72 61.84 -35.02
N GLU A 2 10.75 62.46 -34.34
CA GLU A 2 10.36 62.04 -32.99
C GLU A 2 9.77 60.63 -32.86
N PHE A 3 9.09 60.10 -33.88
CA PHE A 3 8.43 58.77 -33.78
C PHE A 3 9.43 57.64 -33.43
N LYS A 4 10.64 57.65 -34.02
CA LYS A 4 11.69 56.65 -33.69
C LYS A 4 12.25 56.81 -32.27
N ARG A 5 12.42 58.04 -31.77
CA ARG A 5 12.88 58.28 -30.38
C ARG A 5 11.86 57.82 -29.35
N ASN A 6 10.56 58.01 -29.63
CA ASN A 6 9.50 57.63 -28.71
C ASN A 6 9.34 56.09 -28.58
N VAL A 7 9.59 55.34 -29.67
CA VAL A 7 9.61 53.87 -29.64
C VAL A 7 10.84 53.34 -28.89
N GLN A 8 12.04 53.88 -29.13
CA GLN A 8 13.25 53.45 -28.41
C GLN A 8 13.19 53.76 -26.91
N SER A 9 12.64 54.90 -26.51
CA SER A 9 12.42 55.25 -25.09
C SER A 9 11.47 54.25 -24.40
N LYS A 10 10.35 53.90 -25.06
CA LYS A 10 9.40 52.90 -24.53
C LYS A 10 10.00 51.49 -24.46
N MET A 11 10.80 51.08 -25.45
CA MET A 11 11.49 49.78 -25.40
C MET A 11 12.57 49.70 -24.31
N ALA A 12 13.31 50.79 -24.04
CA ALA A 12 14.25 50.86 -22.93
C ALA A 12 13.53 50.80 -21.56
N SER A 13 12.39 51.48 -21.43
CA SER A 13 11.52 51.41 -20.24
C SER A 13 10.99 50.00 -19.99
N LEU A 14 10.50 49.31 -21.03
CA LEU A 14 10.05 47.92 -20.95
C LEU A 14 11.21 46.96 -20.58
N SER A 15 12.39 47.18 -21.15
CA SER A 15 13.60 46.42 -20.82
C SER A 15 14.01 46.55 -19.35
N LEU A 16 13.93 47.76 -18.77
CA LEU A 16 14.24 47.96 -17.35
C LEU A 16 13.20 47.32 -16.44
N SER A 17 11.91 47.42 -16.76
CA SER A 17 10.85 46.75 -15.98
C SER A 17 10.99 45.22 -16.00
N MET A 18 11.32 44.62 -17.16
CA MET A 18 11.56 43.17 -17.23
C MET A 18 12.80 42.75 -16.43
N ALA A 19 13.90 43.51 -16.51
CA ALA A 19 15.10 43.24 -15.73
C ALA A 19 14.85 43.37 -14.22
N LEU A 20 14.05 44.34 -13.79
CA LEU A 20 13.68 44.53 -12.39
C LEU A 20 12.77 43.39 -11.89
N LEU A 21 11.80 42.93 -12.69
CA LEU A 21 10.96 41.78 -12.38
C LEU A 21 11.77 40.47 -12.29
N LEU A 22 12.75 40.26 -13.17
CA LEU A 22 13.67 39.12 -13.11
C LEU A 22 14.58 39.19 -11.88
N LEU A 23 15.07 40.38 -11.50
CA LEU A 23 15.85 40.56 -10.27
C LEU A 23 15.02 40.34 -9.00
N VAL A 24 13.77 40.80 -8.96
CA VAL A 24 12.84 40.52 -7.85
C VAL A 24 12.54 39.03 -7.77
N GLY A 25 12.23 38.37 -8.90
CA GLY A 25 12.00 36.92 -8.95
C GLY A 25 13.23 36.10 -8.53
N LEU A 26 14.44 36.53 -8.89
CA LEU A 26 15.68 35.91 -8.42
C LEU A 26 15.90 36.15 -6.92
N LEU A 27 15.59 37.34 -6.40
CA LEU A 27 15.70 37.64 -4.97
C LEU A 27 14.69 36.85 -4.12
N GLU A 28 13.49 36.64 -4.65
CA GLU A 28 12.46 35.77 -4.04
C GLU A 28 12.85 34.29 -4.17
N CYS A 29 13.42 33.83 -5.28
CA CYS A 29 13.98 32.48 -5.39
C CYS A 29 15.12 32.24 -4.38
N VAL A 30 16.04 33.19 -4.19
CA VAL A 30 17.12 33.08 -3.20
C VAL A 30 16.57 33.11 -1.77
N ARG A 31 15.53 33.90 -1.49
CA ARG A 31 14.82 33.87 -0.19
C ARG A 31 14.10 32.55 0.04
N ALA A 32 13.42 32.01 -0.97
CA ALA A 32 12.78 30.70 -0.89
C ALA A 32 13.80 29.57 -0.70
N PHE A 33 14.96 29.64 -1.37
CA PHE A 33 16.04 28.67 -1.23
C PHE A 33 16.69 28.73 0.17
N ASN A 34 16.97 29.93 0.70
CA ASN A 34 17.50 30.09 2.07
C ASN A 34 16.46 29.73 3.15
N TRP A 35 15.16 29.94 2.92
CA TRP A 35 14.11 29.47 3.83
C TRP A 35 14.07 27.93 3.86
N ARG A 36 14.14 27.30 2.69
CA ARG A 36 14.12 25.83 2.50
C ARG A 36 15.40 25.14 3.01
N ALA A 37 16.54 25.84 3.01
CA ALA A 37 17.79 25.34 3.61
C ALA A 37 17.75 25.29 5.16
N ASN A 38 16.87 26.09 5.79
CA ASN A 38 16.73 26.16 7.25
C ASN A 38 15.55 25.35 7.82
N HIS A 39 14.71 24.72 6.98
CA HIS A 39 13.52 23.94 7.38
C HIS A 39 13.46 22.60 6.65
N VAL A 40 14.50 21.76 6.84
CA VAL A 40 14.64 20.50 6.11
C VAL A 40 13.74 19.37 6.65
N ASP A 41 13.34 19.41 7.93
CA ASP A 41 12.55 18.35 8.57
C ASP A 41 11.06 18.27 8.17
N GLU A 42 10.48 19.32 7.60
CA GLU A 42 9.01 19.38 7.37
C GLU A 42 8.61 19.12 5.91
N SER A 43 9.58 19.05 4.99
CA SER A 43 9.34 19.01 3.54
C SER A 43 8.97 17.65 2.96
N SER A 44 9.11 16.57 3.73
CA SER A 44 8.61 15.22 3.37
C SER A 44 7.09 15.14 3.41
N GLY A 45 6.44 15.86 4.33
CA GLY A 45 4.97 15.89 4.47
C GLY A 45 4.23 16.67 3.39
N GLU A 46 4.80 17.77 2.88
CA GLU A 46 4.15 18.59 1.84
C GLU A 46 4.12 17.90 0.47
N MET A 47 5.14 17.12 0.13
CA MET A 47 5.14 16.33 -1.11
C MET A 47 4.09 15.19 -1.05
N PHE A 48 3.81 14.69 0.15
CA PHE A 48 2.76 13.71 0.42
C PHE A 48 1.34 14.33 0.34
N GLN A 49 1.16 15.56 0.79
CA GLN A 49 -0.09 16.32 0.56
C GLN A 49 -0.39 16.51 -0.94
N LEU A 50 0.63 16.63 -1.80
CA LEU A 50 0.45 16.68 -3.26
C LEU A 50 0.04 15.33 -3.86
N GLN A 51 0.49 14.20 -3.28
CA GLN A 51 0.01 12.86 -3.68
C GLN A 51 -1.48 12.67 -3.31
N GLU A 52 -1.92 13.20 -2.17
CA GLU A 52 -3.31 13.04 -1.71
C GLU A 52 -4.28 14.08 -2.31
N ALA A 53 -3.81 15.30 -2.64
CA ALA A 53 -4.60 16.31 -3.34
C ALA A 53 -5.06 15.84 -4.74
N ALA A 54 -4.26 14.99 -5.40
CA ALA A 54 -4.65 14.35 -6.67
C ALA A 54 -5.86 13.40 -6.52
N ARG A 55 -6.01 12.74 -5.36
CA ARG A 55 -7.16 11.85 -5.07
C ARG A 55 -8.46 12.62 -4.78
N VAL A 56 -8.39 13.82 -4.20
CA VAL A 56 -9.59 14.60 -3.85
C VAL A 56 -10.26 15.22 -5.09
N GLN A 57 -9.49 15.66 -6.09
CA GLN A 57 -10.04 16.27 -7.31
C GLN A 57 -10.98 15.32 -8.09
N LEU A 58 -10.70 14.02 -8.10
CA LEU A 58 -11.50 13.04 -8.85
C LEU A 58 -12.88 12.73 -8.22
N LYS A 59 -13.04 12.91 -6.90
CA LYS A 59 -14.35 12.70 -6.23
C LYS A 59 -15.39 13.79 -6.50
N PHE A 60 -15.00 14.93 -7.07
CA PHE A 60 -15.93 16.04 -7.37
C PHE A 60 -16.47 16.05 -8.81
N ALA A 61 -16.05 15.12 -9.68
CA ALA A 61 -16.47 15.08 -11.08
C ALA A 61 -17.75 14.25 -11.35
N ALA A 62 -18.33 13.59 -10.33
CA ALA A 62 -19.42 12.63 -10.50
C ALA A 62 -20.64 12.91 -9.60
N SER A 63 -21.38 13.98 -9.90
CA SER A 63 -22.79 14.13 -9.48
C SER A 63 -23.51 15.14 -10.38
N PRO A 64 -24.66 14.81 -10.99
CA PRO A 64 -25.43 15.75 -11.79
C PRO A 64 -26.17 16.76 -10.91
N GLU A 65 -26.28 18.00 -11.37
CA GLU A 65 -26.96 19.09 -10.69
C GLU A 65 -28.45 18.79 -10.44
N VAL A 66 -28.93 19.06 -9.23
CA VAL A 66 -30.37 19.19 -8.95
C VAL A 66 -30.68 20.63 -8.54
N VAL A 67 -31.40 21.33 -9.40
CA VAL A 67 -31.80 22.73 -9.25
C VAL A 67 -32.74 22.90 -8.05
N PRO A 68 -32.51 23.87 -7.14
CA PRO A 68 -33.37 24.08 -5.98
C PRO A 68 -34.62 24.92 -6.31
N GLN A 69 -35.80 24.30 -6.32
CA GLN A 69 -37.07 25.04 -6.28
C GLN A 69 -37.48 25.39 -4.84
N ARG A 70 -37.66 26.69 -4.58
CA ARG A 70 -38.32 27.19 -3.37
C ARG A 70 -39.82 26.88 -3.41
N ARG A 71 -40.40 26.45 -2.27
CA ARG A 71 -41.60 27.10 -1.70
C ARG A 71 -41.91 26.68 -0.26
N SER A 72 -42.65 27.57 0.39
CA SER A 72 -43.04 27.58 1.80
C SER A 72 -44.39 26.92 2.07
N GLY A 73 -44.60 26.42 3.29
CA GLY A 73 -45.90 26.61 3.99
C GLY A 73 -46.72 25.38 4.41
N HIS A 74 -46.65 25.07 5.71
CA HIS A 74 -47.77 24.79 6.64
C HIS A 74 -48.76 23.59 6.49
N HIS A 75 -49.26 23.18 7.66
CA HIS A 75 -50.41 22.31 8.01
C HIS A 75 -50.32 20.75 7.94
N GLN A 76 -50.12 20.18 9.15
CA GLN A 76 -51.06 19.30 9.91
C GLN A 76 -51.57 17.94 9.39
N HIS A 77 -51.61 16.97 10.33
CA HIS A 77 -52.50 15.79 10.44
C HIS A 77 -52.46 14.76 9.29
N GLN A 78 -52.14 13.46 9.50
CA GLN A 78 -52.79 12.52 10.43
C GLN A 78 -51.98 11.21 10.55
N ARG A 79 -51.99 10.55 11.72
CA ARG A 79 -51.49 9.17 11.88
C ARG A 79 -52.61 8.17 11.59
N SER A 80 -52.36 7.16 10.75
CA SER A 80 -53.20 5.95 10.68
C SER A 80 -52.34 4.68 10.71
N ARG A 81 -52.47 3.89 11.79
CA ARG A 81 -51.84 2.56 11.92
C ARG A 81 -52.79 1.50 11.34
N LYS A 82 -52.34 0.71 10.37
CA LYS A 82 -53.04 -0.52 9.93
C LYS A 82 -52.47 -1.76 10.63
N LYS A 83 -53.34 -2.74 10.90
CA LYS A 83 -53.04 -4.03 11.55
C LYS A 83 -52.74 -5.12 10.52
N ALA A 84 -51.83 -6.03 10.85
CA ALA A 84 -51.82 -7.44 10.41
C ALA A 84 -51.33 -8.27 11.62
N LYS A 85 -52.20 -8.97 12.38
CA LYS A 85 -52.84 -10.28 12.18
C LYS A 85 -51.85 -11.47 12.04
N LYS A 86 -51.84 -12.31 13.09
CA LYS A 86 -51.16 -13.60 13.24
C LYS A 86 -51.70 -14.69 12.31
N HIS A 87 -50.86 -15.66 11.96
CA HIS A 87 -51.03 -17.13 12.01
C HIS A 87 -49.61 -17.72 12.29
N GLY A 88 -49.38 -18.85 12.97
CA GLY A 88 -50.27 -19.69 13.77
C GLY A 88 -49.72 -21.13 13.92
N HIS A 89 -49.51 -21.58 15.17
CA HIS A 89 -49.31 -23.01 15.58
C HIS A 89 -47.94 -23.65 15.18
N ASN A 90 -47.40 -24.65 15.88
CA ASN A 90 -48.05 -25.71 16.69
C ASN A 90 -47.16 -26.24 17.85
N TYR A 91 -47.78 -26.54 19.02
CA TYR A 91 -47.59 -27.70 19.93
C TYR A 91 -46.17 -28.04 20.47
N GLN A 92 -45.88 -28.66 21.64
CA GLN A 92 -46.55 -29.12 22.88
C GLN A 92 -45.39 -29.49 23.88
N HIS A 93 -45.49 -29.83 25.17
CA HIS A 93 -46.57 -30.01 26.15
C HIS A 93 -46.02 -29.86 27.61
N LEU A 94 -46.91 -29.78 28.62
CA LEU A 94 -46.91 -30.38 30.00
C LEU A 94 -45.58 -30.85 30.67
N ARG A 95 -45.36 -30.73 32.00
CA ARG A 95 -46.25 -30.46 33.17
C ARG A 95 -45.43 -30.11 34.45
N ARG A 96 -46.01 -29.24 35.30
CA ARG A 96 -45.93 -29.15 36.79
C ARG A 96 -44.72 -29.74 37.56
N PHE A 97 -44.14 -28.94 38.46
CA PHE A 97 -44.47 -28.96 39.91
C PHE A 97 -43.99 -27.66 40.60
N SER A 98 -44.38 -27.43 41.85
CA SER A 98 -44.07 -26.26 42.69
C SER A 98 -44.07 -26.72 44.17
N PRO A 99 -43.79 -25.83 45.15
CA PRO A 99 -42.51 -25.20 45.44
C PRO A 99 -42.03 -25.53 46.88
N VAL A 100 -40.75 -25.31 47.21
CA VAL A 100 -40.27 -25.36 48.61
C VAL A 100 -39.33 -24.18 48.88
N THR A 101 -39.33 -23.73 50.14
CA THR A 101 -38.81 -22.46 50.65
C THR A 101 -37.55 -22.62 51.50
N ASN A 102 -36.75 -21.56 51.52
CA ASN A 102 -36.02 -21.02 52.68
C ASN A 102 -34.85 -21.78 53.36
N ASP A 103 -33.80 -20.96 53.59
CA ASP A 103 -32.94 -20.84 54.77
C ASP A 103 -31.63 -21.64 54.94
N THR A 104 -30.64 -20.87 55.42
CA THR A 104 -29.36 -21.21 56.07
C THR A 104 -28.26 -21.94 55.28
N GLU A 105 -27.20 -21.19 54.96
CA GLU A 105 -25.82 -21.72 54.89
C GLU A 105 -25.17 -21.58 56.27
N ASN A 106 -24.54 -22.66 56.77
CA ASN A 106 -23.27 -22.60 57.48
C ASN A 106 -22.63 -24.01 57.59
N ASP A 107 -21.31 -24.04 57.50
CA ASP A 107 -20.37 -25.08 57.98
C ASP A 107 -20.20 -26.43 57.21
N ASP A 108 -19.02 -26.54 56.60
CA ASP A 108 -18.11 -27.70 56.42
C ASP A 108 -18.63 -29.12 56.06
N GLU A 109 -18.19 -29.65 54.90
CA GLU A 109 -17.15 -30.71 54.82
C GLU A 109 -16.70 -31.04 53.38
N ASN A 110 -15.46 -31.56 53.25
CA ASN A 110 -14.83 -31.96 51.98
C ASN A 110 -15.50 -33.20 51.33
N LEU A 111 -15.61 -33.21 50.01
CA LEU A 111 -15.73 -34.45 49.22
C LEU A 111 -15.24 -34.23 47.78
N ASP A 112 -14.02 -34.71 47.50
CA ASP A 112 -13.43 -34.70 46.17
C ASP A 112 -14.22 -35.58 45.19
N VAL A 113 -14.61 -35.02 44.05
CA VAL A 113 -15.06 -35.78 42.88
C VAL A 113 -14.36 -35.22 41.64
N ASP A 114 -13.33 -35.93 41.19
CA ASP A 114 -12.60 -35.65 39.95
C ASP A 114 -13.54 -35.68 38.73
N LEU A 115 -14.01 -34.52 38.29
CA LEU A 115 -14.56 -34.37 36.95
C LEU A 115 -13.47 -33.82 36.02
N VAL A 116 -12.66 -34.74 35.48
CA VAL A 116 -11.70 -34.47 34.40
C VAL A 116 -12.46 -34.02 33.16
N THR A 117 -12.78 -32.73 33.12
CA THR A 117 -13.36 -32.09 31.95
C THR A 117 -12.22 -31.94 30.95
N THR A 118 -12.24 -32.74 29.89
CA THR A 118 -11.23 -32.65 28.83
C THR A 118 -11.42 -31.34 28.09
N ILE A 119 -10.68 -30.30 28.52
CA ILE A 119 -10.63 -29.02 27.83
C ILE A 119 -9.94 -29.28 26.49
N THR A 120 -10.73 -29.48 25.44
CA THR A 120 -10.26 -29.30 24.07
C THR A 120 -9.75 -27.87 23.96
N PRO A 121 -8.51 -27.62 23.49
CA PRO A 121 -8.04 -26.26 23.30
C PRO A 121 -9.00 -25.49 22.41
N VAL A 122 -9.54 -24.38 22.91
CA VAL A 122 -10.15 -23.37 22.04
C VAL A 122 -9.03 -22.91 21.10
N PRO A 123 -9.24 -22.86 19.78
CA PRO A 123 -8.22 -22.37 18.87
C PRO A 123 -7.83 -20.95 19.30
N ASP A 124 -6.53 -20.71 19.42
CA ASP A 124 -5.98 -19.51 20.06
C ASP A 124 -6.54 -18.25 19.37
N THR A 125 -7.36 -17.49 20.09
CA THR A 125 -7.88 -16.21 19.63
C THR A 125 -6.86 -15.10 19.85
N SER A 126 -5.60 -15.37 19.51
CA SER A 126 -4.56 -14.34 19.43
C SER A 126 -5.01 -13.32 18.40
N THR A 127 -5.16 -12.07 18.81
CA THR A 127 -5.40 -10.95 17.89
C THR A 127 -4.32 -10.94 16.81
N PRO A 128 -4.63 -10.62 15.54
CA PRO A 128 -3.60 -10.60 14.49
C PRO A 128 -2.63 -9.45 14.74
N HIS A 129 -1.37 -9.74 15.09
CA HIS A 129 -0.33 -8.73 15.32
C HIS A 129 0.78 -8.84 14.28
N ALA A 130 1.41 -7.72 13.96
CA ALA A 130 2.66 -7.73 13.21
C ALA A 130 3.76 -8.39 14.05
N ILE A 131 4.49 -9.34 13.45
CA ILE A 131 5.57 -10.09 14.11
C ILE A 131 6.90 -9.61 13.56
N SER A 132 7.79 -9.13 14.44
CA SER A 132 9.17 -8.80 14.08
C SER A 132 9.86 -10.03 13.46
N THR A 133 10.46 -9.86 12.30
CA THR A 133 10.95 -10.95 11.44
C THR A 133 12.43 -10.73 11.15
N ASP A 134 13.24 -11.78 11.31
CA ASP A 134 14.65 -11.70 10.91
C ASP A 134 14.79 -11.84 9.39
N ILE A 135 15.76 -11.14 8.80
CA ILE A 135 16.03 -11.24 7.36
C ILE A 135 16.37 -12.67 6.91
N GLN A 136 16.88 -13.53 7.79
CA GLN A 136 17.12 -14.94 7.49
C GLN A 136 15.84 -15.76 7.26
N GLU A 137 14.68 -15.31 7.78
CA GLU A 137 13.37 -15.90 7.47
C GLU A 137 12.82 -15.41 6.12
N ALA A 138 13.27 -14.26 5.63
CA ALA A 138 12.80 -13.64 4.38
C ALA A 138 13.95 -12.98 3.58
N PRO A 139 14.99 -13.73 3.17
CA PRO A 139 16.25 -13.17 2.62
C PRO A 139 16.09 -12.56 1.22
N PHE A 140 14.89 -12.66 0.64
CA PHE A 140 14.48 -12.00 -0.59
C PHE A 140 13.97 -10.57 -0.36
N MET A 141 13.77 -10.12 0.88
CA MET A 141 13.24 -8.79 1.16
C MET A 141 14.28 -7.69 0.86
N ALA A 142 13.82 -6.64 0.19
CA ALA A 142 14.67 -5.54 -0.28
C ALA A 142 14.05 -4.18 0.03
N ALA A 143 14.74 -3.35 0.79
CA ALA A 143 14.30 -1.99 1.08
C ALA A 143 14.74 -1.05 -0.05
N VAL A 144 13.79 -0.53 -0.81
CA VAL A 144 14.05 0.47 -1.87
C VAL A 144 14.18 1.84 -1.20
N LEU A 145 15.36 2.43 -1.32
CA LEU A 145 15.74 3.65 -0.61
C LEU A 145 15.77 4.86 -1.55
N LEU A 146 15.18 5.98 -1.11
CA LEU A 146 15.34 7.30 -1.72
C LEU A 146 16.23 8.14 -0.82
N ASN A 147 17.35 8.66 -1.33
CA ASN A 147 18.32 9.43 -0.55
C ASN A 147 18.78 8.72 0.74
N ARG A 148 18.89 7.39 0.70
CA ARG A 148 19.23 6.48 1.83
C ARG A 148 18.16 6.30 2.91
N GLN A 149 16.95 6.84 2.73
CA GLN A 149 15.80 6.58 3.60
C GLN A 149 14.87 5.56 2.95
N LEU A 150 14.20 4.71 3.75
CA LEU A 150 13.17 3.80 3.25
C LEU A 150 12.10 4.58 2.47
N TRP A 151 11.84 4.15 1.24
CA TRP A 151 10.86 4.77 0.35
C TRP A 151 9.75 3.79 -0.03
N CYS A 152 10.13 2.57 -0.42
CA CYS A 152 9.22 1.46 -0.66
C CYS A 152 9.90 0.13 -0.31
N THR A 153 9.11 -0.92 -0.23
CA THR A 153 9.59 -2.30 -0.12
C THR A 153 9.67 -2.95 -1.52
N GLY A 154 10.41 -4.05 -1.64
CA GLY A 154 10.44 -4.91 -2.82
C GLY A 154 10.96 -6.31 -2.48
N ALA A 155 10.97 -7.17 -3.49
CA ALA A 155 11.42 -8.55 -3.40
C ALA A 155 12.49 -8.86 -4.47
N ILE A 156 13.55 -9.56 -4.09
CA ILE A 156 14.61 -10.04 -4.98
C ILE A 156 14.05 -11.22 -5.78
N ILE A 157 13.98 -11.06 -7.11
CA ILE A 157 13.47 -12.09 -8.03
C ILE A 157 14.57 -12.72 -8.89
N ASP A 158 15.74 -12.09 -8.97
CA ASP A 158 16.93 -12.60 -9.65
C ASP A 158 18.18 -11.84 -9.18
N GLY A 159 19.37 -12.31 -9.55
CA GLY A 159 20.66 -11.78 -9.11
C GLY A 159 20.84 -10.26 -9.28
N ASP A 160 20.25 -9.62 -10.29
CA ASP A 160 20.30 -8.17 -10.49
C ASP A 160 18.92 -7.47 -10.43
N LYS A 161 17.86 -8.16 -10.00
CA LYS A 161 16.47 -7.71 -10.14
C LYS A 161 15.73 -7.69 -8.80
N VAL A 162 15.22 -6.52 -8.46
CA VAL A 162 14.25 -6.34 -7.38
C VAL A 162 12.92 -5.89 -7.96
N LEU A 163 11.85 -6.62 -7.67
CA LEU A 163 10.48 -6.25 -8.02
C LEU A 163 9.91 -5.34 -6.92
N THR A 164 9.27 -4.23 -7.30
CA THR A 164 8.63 -3.28 -6.37
C THR A 164 7.36 -2.70 -7.02
N ALA A 165 6.58 -1.92 -6.28
CA ALA A 165 5.42 -1.22 -6.82
C ALA A 165 5.84 -0.09 -7.78
N ALA A 166 5.16 0.02 -8.93
CA ALA A 166 5.48 1.02 -9.95
C ALA A 166 5.25 2.47 -9.48
N HIS A 167 4.22 2.72 -8.68
CA HIS A 167 3.89 4.07 -8.21
C HIS A 167 4.98 4.69 -7.33
N CYS A 168 5.80 3.86 -6.68
CA CYS A 168 7.00 4.31 -5.97
C CYS A 168 7.97 5.08 -6.89
N LEU A 169 7.98 4.75 -8.18
CA LEU A 169 8.97 5.21 -9.16
C LEU A 169 8.36 6.00 -10.33
N GLN A 170 7.03 6.05 -10.44
CA GLN A 170 6.30 6.83 -11.46
C GLN A 170 4.89 7.20 -10.96
N LEU A 171 4.72 8.42 -10.42
CA LEU A 171 3.44 8.90 -9.88
C LEU A 171 2.43 9.39 -10.94
N GLN A 172 2.85 9.60 -12.18
CA GLN A 172 2.02 10.12 -13.28
C GLN A 172 2.48 9.53 -14.62
N HIS A 173 1.59 9.51 -15.63
CA HIS A 173 1.97 9.09 -16.99
C HIS A 173 3.19 9.89 -17.51
N ASP A 174 4.11 9.18 -18.16
CA ASP A 174 5.39 9.70 -18.67
C ASP A 174 6.29 10.44 -17.66
N ASN A 175 6.04 10.32 -16.35
CA ASN A 175 6.96 10.83 -15.34
C ASN A 175 8.26 10.02 -15.37
N ARG A 176 9.34 10.66 -15.84
CA ARG A 176 10.68 10.04 -15.94
C ARG A 176 11.62 10.44 -14.81
N PHE A 177 11.15 11.12 -13.75
CA PHE A 177 12.02 11.68 -12.70
C PHE A 177 12.99 10.64 -12.14
N PHE A 178 12.49 9.49 -11.67
CA PHE A 178 13.35 8.44 -11.12
C PHE A 178 14.22 7.73 -12.17
N LYS A 179 13.86 7.75 -13.45
CA LYS A 179 14.72 7.25 -14.55
C LYS A 179 15.86 8.23 -14.87
N GLU A 180 15.59 9.52 -14.85
CA GLU A 180 16.59 10.58 -15.13
C GLU A 180 17.50 10.83 -13.91
N TYR A 181 16.99 10.60 -12.70
CA TYR A 181 17.69 10.76 -11.43
C TYR A 181 17.91 9.44 -10.68
N VAL A 182 18.14 8.34 -11.40
CA VAL A 182 18.30 6.98 -10.84
C VAL A 182 19.34 6.87 -9.71
N LYS A 183 20.37 7.74 -9.73
CA LYS A 183 21.38 7.90 -8.67
C LYS A 183 20.85 8.29 -7.28
N LEU A 184 19.61 8.76 -7.18
CA LEU A 184 18.95 9.05 -5.90
C LEU A 184 18.42 7.77 -5.23
N LEU A 185 18.35 6.66 -6.00
CA LEU A 185 17.86 5.38 -5.54
C LEU A 185 19.02 4.42 -5.23
N SER A 186 18.85 3.71 -4.13
CA SER A 186 19.65 2.53 -3.79
C SER A 186 18.72 1.47 -3.20
N VAL A 187 19.19 0.23 -3.09
CA VAL A 187 18.45 -0.85 -2.46
C VAL A 187 19.29 -1.45 -1.34
N ARG A 188 18.70 -1.63 -0.17
CA ARG A 188 19.30 -2.40 0.94
C ARG A 188 18.75 -3.83 0.93
N VAL A 189 19.64 -4.80 1.11
CA VAL A 189 19.35 -6.25 1.23
C VAL A 189 20.17 -6.83 2.38
N GLY A 190 19.78 -7.97 2.95
CA GLY A 190 20.55 -8.62 4.02
C GLY A 190 20.54 -7.86 5.35
N SER A 191 19.44 -7.19 5.68
CA SER A 191 19.23 -6.54 6.96
C SER A 191 17.76 -6.65 7.37
N SER A 192 17.51 -6.98 8.63
CA SER A 192 16.18 -6.88 9.25
C SER A 192 15.80 -5.39 9.48
N ASP A 193 16.77 -4.47 9.46
CA ASP A 193 16.59 -3.03 9.64
C ASP A 193 16.76 -2.28 8.29
N ALA A 194 15.78 -1.45 7.91
CA ALA A 194 15.76 -0.70 6.66
C ALA A 194 16.65 0.56 6.66
N ALA A 195 17.13 1.02 7.82
CA ALA A 195 18.01 2.19 8.00
C ALA A 195 19.50 1.81 8.16
N VAL A 196 19.82 0.70 8.84
CA VAL A 196 21.20 0.21 9.09
C VAL A 196 21.42 -1.23 8.57
N GLY A 197 22.63 -1.76 8.76
CA GLY A 197 22.97 -3.13 8.35
C GLY A 197 22.97 -3.40 6.84
N GLY A 198 23.17 -4.67 6.50
CA GLY A 198 23.09 -5.24 5.15
C GLY A 198 24.07 -4.67 4.13
N GLU A 199 23.81 -4.96 2.87
CA GLU A 199 24.47 -4.35 1.73
C GLU A 199 23.56 -3.32 1.06
N VAL A 200 24.11 -2.16 0.70
CA VAL A 200 23.42 -1.10 -0.07
C VAL A 200 23.97 -1.06 -1.49
N LEU A 201 23.13 -1.39 -2.47
CA LEU A 201 23.45 -1.43 -3.89
C LEU A 201 22.84 -0.23 -4.62
N TRP A 202 23.54 0.32 -5.61
CA TRP A 202 23.00 1.41 -6.45
C TRP A 202 22.01 0.86 -7.48
N VAL A 203 20.97 1.63 -7.78
CA VAL A 203 20.09 1.34 -8.92
C VAL A 203 20.73 1.85 -10.21
N THR A 204 20.60 1.08 -11.29
CA THR A 204 21.14 1.41 -12.63
C THR A 204 20.07 1.60 -13.70
N ASP A 205 18.90 0.98 -13.57
CA ASP A 205 17.78 1.10 -14.49
C ASP A 205 16.45 0.76 -13.79
N ILE A 206 15.33 1.21 -14.36
CA ILE A 206 13.97 0.98 -13.87
C ILE A 206 13.09 0.53 -15.04
N VAL A 207 12.59 -0.69 -14.97
CA VAL A 207 11.71 -1.29 -15.99
C VAL A 207 10.30 -1.38 -15.43
N PHE A 208 9.42 -0.45 -15.80
CA PHE A 208 7.99 -0.52 -15.49
C PHE A 208 7.30 -1.62 -16.31
N HIS A 209 6.22 -2.19 -15.76
CA HIS A 209 5.31 -3.02 -16.55
C HIS A 209 4.74 -2.19 -17.71
N PRO A 210 4.72 -2.69 -18.97
CA PRO A 210 4.36 -1.89 -20.15
C PRO A 210 2.91 -1.38 -20.13
N ASN A 211 2.03 -2.04 -19.38
CA ASN A 211 0.62 -1.65 -19.22
C ASN A 211 0.33 -0.91 -17.90
N TYR A 212 1.35 -0.46 -17.16
CA TYR A 212 1.15 0.26 -15.90
C TYR A 212 0.35 1.56 -16.10
N LYS A 213 -0.68 1.77 -15.29
CA LYS A 213 -1.53 2.99 -15.31
C LYS A 213 -1.51 3.70 -13.95
N PRO A 214 -0.81 4.83 -13.80
CA PRO A 214 -0.73 5.56 -12.53
C PRO A 214 -2.08 5.97 -11.92
N GLU A 215 -3.10 6.20 -12.74
CA GLU A 215 -4.42 6.71 -12.34
C GLU A 215 -5.29 5.63 -11.67
N THR A 216 -5.04 4.35 -12.00
CA THR A 216 -5.84 3.19 -11.51
C THR A 216 -5.00 2.20 -10.71
N LEU A 217 -3.67 2.34 -10.72
CA LEU A 217 -2.70 1.36 -10.20
C LEU A 217 -2.82 -0.03 -10.85
N GLU A 218 -3.43 -0.11 -12.03
CA GLU A 218 -3.47 -1.31 -12.86
C GLU A 218 -2.05 -1.68 -13.31
N PHE A 219 -1.65 -2.95 -13.11
CA PHE A 219 -0.28 -3.45 -13.31
C PHE A 219 0.80 -2.62 -12.60
N ASN A 220 0.58 -2.27 -11.33
CA ASN A 220 1.48 -1.46 -10.50
C ASN A 220 2.76 -2.21 -10.08
N LEU A 221 3.59 -2.61 -11.05
CA LEU A 221 4.85 -3.32 -10.85
C LEU A 221 6.00 -2.72 -11.67
N ALA A 222 7.18 -2.65 -11.06
CA ALA A 222 8.43 -2.23 -11.71
C ALA A 222 9.60 -3.10 -11.23
N VAL A 223 10.52 -3.42 -12.14
CA VAL A 223 11.80 -4.07 -11.83
C VAL A 223 12.90 -3.03 -11.76
N VAL A 224 13.56 -2.98 -10.61
CA VAL A 224 14.74 -2.19 -10.29
C VAL A 224 15.99 -3.01 -10.59
N ARG A 225 16.94 -2.44 -11.34
CA ARG A 225 18.21 -3.11 -11.70
C ARG A 225 19.36 -2.69 -10.79
N LEU A 226 20.00 -3.66 -10.15
CA LEU A 226 21.12 -3.43 -9.23
C LEU A 226 22.44 -3.22 -9.97
N SER A 227 23.37 -2.48 -9.37
CA SER A 227 24.68 -2.16 -9.95
C SER A 227 25.66 -3.34 -10.05
N LYS A 228 25.36 -4.45 -9.38
CA LYS A 228 26.07 -5.73 -9.46
C LYS A 228 25.08 -6.86 -9.21
N ASN A 229 25.46 -8.08 -9.57
CA ASN A 229 24.74 -9.27 -9.14
C ASN A 229 24.92 -9.49 -7.63
N LEU A 230 23.84 -9.91 -6.97
CA LEU A 230 23.82 -10.52 -5.66
C LEU A 230 24.43 -11.93 -5.71
N THR A 231 24.91 -12.39 -4.56
CA THR A 231 25.42 -13.75 -4.38
C THR A 231 24.49 -14.47 -3.43
N PHE A 232 23.94 -15.61 -3.87
CA PHE A 232 23.02 -16.44 -3.09
C PHE A 232 23.75 -17.65 -2.51
N GLY A 233 23.31 -18.16 -1.36
CA GLY A 233 23.93 -19.31 -0.69
C GLY A 233 23.32 -19.60 0.67
N ARG A 234 23.59 -20.79 1.23
CA ARG A 234 22.95 -21.26 2.48
C ARG A 234 23.26 -20.43 3.73
N ASP A 235 24.41 -19.75 3.73
CA ASP A 235 24.90 -18.91 4.83
C ASP A 235 24.83 -17.41 4.43
N SER A 236 23.91 -17.05 3.53
CA SER A 236 23.70 -15.70 3.02
C SER A 236 22.39 -15.13 3.57
N ASP A 237 22.44 -13.93 4.14
CA ASP A 237 21.23 -13.14 4.51
C ASP A 237 20.49 -12.60 3.26
N VAL A 238 20.89 -13.04 2.06
CA VAL A 238 20.36 -12.62 0.76
C VAL A 238 20.16 -13.83 -0.15
N ASP A 239 18.92 -14.03 -0.61
CA ASP A 239 18.53 -14.98 -1.65
C ASP A 239 17.42 -14.36 -2.53
N LYS A 240 16.94 -15.08 -3.54
CA LYS A 240 15.75 -14.68 -4.33
C LYS A 240 14.52 -15.48 -3.91
N ILE A 241 13.33 -14.94 -4.18
CA ILE A 241 12.06 -15.66 -4.11
C ILE A 241 11.59 -16.07 -5.51
N GLU A 242 11.07 -17.28 -5.64
CA GLU A 242 10.40 -17.71 -6.86
C GLU A 242 9.04 -17.04 -6.99
N VAL A 243 8.73 -16.57 -8.20
CA VAL A 243 7.49 -15.84 -8.47
C VAL A 243 6.35 -16.81 -8.76
N SER A 244 5.21 -16.64 -8.08
CA SER A 244 4.03 -17.46 -8.34
C SER A 244 3.57 -17.33 -9.79
N ARG A 245 3.17 -18.46 -10.38
CA ARG A 245 2.60 -18.51 -11.73
C ARG A 245 1.07 -18.56 -11.75
N GLU A 246 0.44 -18.66 -10.59
CA GLU A 246 -1.02 -18.65 -10.45
C GLU A 246 -1.55 -17.21 -10.50
N ASP A 247 -2.47 -16.92 -11.41
CA ASP A 247 -3.11 -15.60 -11.56
C ASP A 247 -4.33 -15.41 -10.64
N PHE A 248 -4.73 -16.45 -9.92
CA PHE A 248 -5.80 -16.46 -8.94
C PHE A 248 -5.32 -17.06 -7.61
N ILE A 249 -5.75 -16.46 -6.50
CA ILE A 249 -5.51 -16.99 -5.15
C ILE A 249 -6.87 -17.33 -4.51
N PRO A 250 -7.11 -18.59 -4.11
CA PRO A 250 -8.30 -18.99 -3.37
C PRO A 250 -8.51 -18.21 -2.06
N ASN A 251 -9.78 -17.95 -1.71
CA ASN A 251 -10.20 -17.17 -0.54
C ASN A 251 -10.20 -17.95 0.79
N ASP A 252 -9.86 -19.24 0.76
CA ASP A 252 -9.60 -20.09 1.92
C ASP A 252 -8.11 -20.12 2.33
N ASN A 253 -7.23 -19.46 1.56
CA ASN A 253 -5.82 -19.31 1.88
C ASN A 253 -5.53 -18.07 2.75
N ASN A 254 -4.41 -18.14 3.49
CA ASN A 254 -3.74 -16.99 4.07
C ASN A 254 -2.47 -16.68 3.26
N VAL A 255 -2.10 -15.40 3.18
CA VAL A 255 -0.79 -14.97 2.68
C VAL A 255 0.02 -14.34 3.80
N THR A 256 1.31 -14.69 3.88
CA THR A 256 2.25 -13.99 4.74
C THR A 256 2.62 -12.67 4.06
N PHE A 257 2.14 -11.55 4.58
CA PHE A 257 2.65 -10.22 4.22
C PHE A 257 4.00 -9.97 4.89
N LEU A 258 4.93 -9.36 4.17
CA LEU A 258 6.28 -8.99 4.62
C LEU A 258 6.62 -7.57 4.17
N GLY A 259 7.17 -6.76 5.08
CA GLY A 259 7.69 -5.45 4.72
C GLY A 259 8.17 -4.60 5.90
N TRP A 260 8.63 -3.40 5.56
CA TRP A 260 8.97 -2.35 6.51
C TRP A 260 7.92 -1.23 6.43
N GLY A 261 7.57 -0.64 7.57
CA GLY A 261 6.54 0.39 7.68
C GLY A 261 5.63 0.17 8.89
N ASP A 262 4.49 0.88 8.90
CA ASP A 262 3.49 0.75 9.95
C ASP A 262 2.51 -0.38 9.57
N VAL A 263 2.80 -1.58 10.06
CA VAL A 263 1.87 -2.72 9.98
C VAL A 263 1.07 -2.77 11.27
N SER A 264 -0.26 -2.78 11.17
CA SER A 264 -1.22 -2.88 12.27
C SER A 264 -1.42 -1.65 13.20
N GLY A 265 -0.81 -0.49 12.91
CA GLY A 265 -1.13 0.78 13.59
C GLY A 265 -0.52 0.90 14.99
N GLU A 266 0.56 0.16 15.24
CA GLU A 266 1.29 0.21 16.50
C GLU A 266 2.39 1.27 16.40
N GLU A 267 2.52 2.12 17.43
CA GLU A 267 3.64 3.07 17.53
C GLU A 267 4.96 2.29 17.70
N GLY A 268 5.60 1.95 16.57
CA GLY A 268 6.75 1.07 16.50
C GLY A 268 7.86 1.59 15.59
N ASP A 269 8.99 0.90 15.61
CA ASP A 269 10.11 1.19 14.73
C ASP A 269 9.79 0.76 13.28
N VAL A 270 9.38 1.73 12.47
CA VAL A 270 9.08 1.57 11.04
C VAL A 270 10.28 1.10 10.20
N GLN A 271 11.49 1.02 10.77
CA GLN A 271 12.67 0.47 10.12
C GLN A 271 12.84 -1.04 10.36
N SER A 272 12.13 -1.66 11.30
CA SER A 272 12.25 -3.10 11.57
C SER A 272 11.36 -3.94 10.63
N LEU A 273 11.89 -5.05 10.10
CA LEU A 273 11.16 -5.96 9.22
C LEU A 273 10.05 -6.67 9.99
N GLN A 274 8.85 -6.67 9.43
CA GLN A 274 7.67 -7.29 10.04
C GLN A 274 6.96 -8.23 9.07
N ARG A 275 6.29 -9.24 9.63
CA ARG A 275 5.35 -10.10 8.92
C ARG A 275 3.97 -10.12 9.56
N LEU A 276 2.93 -10.31 8.75
CA LEU A 276 1.55 -10.45 9.19
C LEU A 276 0.83 -11.47 8.31
N GLU A 277 0.19 -12.45 8.94
CA GLU A 277 -0.68 -13.39 8.23
C GLU A 277 -2.00 -12.70 7.88
N LEU A 278 -2.36 -12.67 6.59
CA LEU A 278 -3.58 -12.04 6.09
C LEU A 278 -4.47 -13.09 5.42
N PRO A 279 -5.75 -13.23 5.80
CA PRO A 279 -6.69 -14.06 5.06
C PRO A 279 -6.95 -13.43 3.69
N VAL A 280 -6.96 -14.25 2.64
CA VAL A 280 -7.31 -13.82 1.28
C VAL A 280 -8.80 -13.54 1.23
N TYR A 281 -9.16 -12.37 0.73
CA TYR A 281 -10.53 -11.90 0.69
C TYR A 281 -11.14 -12.08 -0.70
N ASP A 282 -12.46 -12.29 -0.75
CA ASP A 282 -13.13 -12.55 -2.02
C ASP A 282 -12.96 -11.38 -3.00
N TYR A 283 -12.66 -11.71 -4.26
CA TYR A 283 -12.46 -10.72 -5.31
C TYR A 283 -13.69 -9.84 -5.52
N SER A 284 -14.90 -10.42 -5.47
CA SER A 284 -16.15 -9.69 -5.69
C SER A 284 -16.48 -8.77 -4.52
N ASP A 285 -16.32 -9.24 -3.28
CA ASP A 285 -16.48 -8.40 -2.09
C ASP A 285 -15.46 -7.24 -2.08
N CYS A 286 -14.21 -7.49 -2.47
CA CYS A 286 -13.21 -6.42 -2.59
C CYS A 286 -13.56 -5.38 -3.68
N GLN A 287 -14.25 -5.80 -4.76
CA GLN A 287 -14.83 -4.87 -5.73
C GLN A 287 -15.99 -4.05 -5.16
N GLU A 288 -16.72 -4.52 -4.14
CA GLU A 288 -17.74 -3.72 -3.47
C GLU A 288 -17.12 -2.59 -2.62
N VAL A 289 -15.95 -2.84 -2.02
CA VAL A 289 -15.19 -1.85 -1.22
C VAL A 289 -14.55 -0.77 -2.11
N TYR A 290 -13.83 -1.17 -3.16
CA TYR A 290 -12.98 -0.26 -3.96
C TYR A 290 -13.52 0.10 -5.35
N GLY A 291 -14.49 -0.65 -5.86
CA GLY A 291 -15.02 -0.50 -7.21
C GLY A 291 -14.20 -1.22 -8.29
N LYS A 292 -14.89 -1.55 -9.40
CA LYS A 292 -14.37 -2.39 -10.49
C LYS A 292 -13.27 -1.75 -11.34
N GLU A 293 -13.08 -0.44 -11.21
CA GLU A 293 -12.04 0.32 -11.91
C GLU A 293 -10.67 0.24 -11.20
N LEU A 294 -10.66 0.02 -9.88
CA LEU A 294 -9.44 -0.11 -9.08
C LEU A 294 -9.08 -1.57 -8.77
N VAL A 295 -10.07 -2.45 -8.62
CA VAL A 295 -9.87 -3.88 -8.33
C VAL A 295 -10.22 -4.72 -9.56
N THR A 296 -9.23 -4.91 -10.43
CA THR A 296 -9.30 -5.78 -11.62
C THR A 296 -8.84 -7.21 -11.30
N ARG A 297 -9.09 -8.18 -12.19
CA ARG A 297 -8.66 -9.59 -12.04
C ARG A 297 -7.14 -9.79 -11.87
N ASN A 298 -6.34 -8.76 -12.11
CA ASN A 298 -4.89 -8.78 -11.91
C ASN A 298 -4.50 -8.48 -10.46
N HIS A 299 -5.50 -8.37 -9.57
CA HIS A 299 -5.35 -8.11 -8.15
C HIS A 299 -6.03 -9.20 -7.32
N PHE A 300 -5.50 -9.42 -6.12
CA PHE A 300 -6.22 -10.05 -5.02
C PHE A 300 -6.19 -9.12 -3.81
N CYS A 301 -7.06 -9.38 -2.85
CA CYS A 301 -7.14 -8.61 -1.63
C CYS A 301 -6.88 -9.52 -0.43
N ALA A 302 -6.22 -9.02 0.60
CA ALA A 302 -5.99 -9.78 1.83
C ALA A 302 -6.01 -8.87 3.06
N GLY A 303 -6.54 -9.39 4.17
CA GLY A 303 -6.61 -8.70 5.45
C GLY A 303 -7.94 -8.84 6.17
N PHE A 304 -8.01 -8.22 7.34
CA PHE A 304 -9.10 -8.39 8.30
C PHE A 304 -10.11 -7.26 8.19
N ILE A 305 -11.28 -7.53 7.62
CA ILE A 305 -12.37 -6.54 7.61
C ILE A 305 -12.89 -6.25 9.03
N THR A 306 -12.82 -7.21 9.96
CA THR A 306 -13.33 -7.05 11.34
C THR A 306 -12.28 -6.58 12.35
N SER A 307 -11.07 -6.22 11.94
CA SER A 307 -10.01 -5.75 12.84
C SER A 307 -9.35 -4.48 12.31
N ASP A 308 -8.92 -3.64 13.24
CA ASP A 308 -8.03 -2.50 13.03
C ASP A 308 -6.61 -2.90 12.59
N LYS A 309 -6.20 -4.15 12.81
CA LYS A 309 -4.86 -4.66 12.52
C LYS A 309 -4.74 -5.15 11.09
N ASN A 310 -4.53 -4.19 10.19
CA ASN A 310 -4.32 -4.40 8.75
C ASN A 310 -2.98 -3.85 8.27
N VAL A 311 -2.61 -4.18 7.03
CA VAL A 311 -1.52 -3.50 6.32
C VAL A 311 -1.96 -2.08 5.95
N CYS A 312 -1.39 -1.10 6.64
CA CYS A 312 -1.58 0.32 6.41
C CYS A 312 -0.25 0.94 5.93
N ASN A 313 -0.20 2.27 5.95
CA ASN A 313 0.92 3.18 5.65
C ASN A 313 2.34 2.59 5.48
N HIS A 314 3.05 3.07 4.45
CA HIS A 314 4.48 2.83 4.15
C HIS A 314 4.89 1.45 3.60
N GLY A 315 4.01 0.44 3.60
CA GLY A 315 4.33 -0.91 3.08
C GLY A 315 4.33 -1.09 1.54
N ALA A 316 4.32 -0.03 0.73
CA ALA A 316 4.16 -0.13 -0.74
C ALA A 316 5.24 -1.00 -1.39
N GLY A 317 4.84 -1.94 -2.24
CA GLY A 317 5.76 -2.96 -2.78
C GLY A 317 6.17 -4.06 -1.79
N GLY A 318 5.55 -4.13 -0.60
CA GLY A 318 5.69 -5.24 0.35
C GLY A 318 5.22 -6.57 -0.23
N ALA A 319 5.88 -7.66 0.15
CA ALA A 319 5.66 -8.98 -0.43
C ALA A 319 4.47 -9.67 0.23
N ALA A 320 3.61 -10.31 -0.58
CA ALA A 320 2.67 -11.31 -0.13
C ALA A 320 3.15 -12.68 -0.61
N VAL A 321 3.40 -13.59 0.33
CA VAL A 321 3.95 -14.93 0.07
C VAL A 321 2.90 -15.99 0.33
N LEU A 322 2.81 -16.96 -0.57
CA LEU A 322 1.97 -18.16 -0.45
C LEU A 322 2.80 -19.37 -0.88
N ASP A 323 2.81 -20.45 -0.09
CA ASP A 323 3.55 -21.69 -0.37
C ASP A 323 5.03 -21.48 -0.75
N GLY A 324 5.68 -20.48 -0.15
CA GLY A 324 7.07 -20.11 -0.41
C GLY A 324 7.32 -19.34 -1.71
N GLN A 325 6.26 -18.95 -2.43
CA GLN A 325 6.32 -18.18 -3.67
C GLN A 325 5.78 -16.77 -3.50
N LEU A 326 6.34 -15.81 -4.24
CA LEU A 326 5.85 -14.43 -4.27
C LEU A 326 4.53 -14.38 -5.04
N ALA A 327 3.42 -14.28 -4.33
CA ALA A 327 2.07 -14.30 -4.89
C ALA A 327 1.59 -12.89 -5.30
N GLY A 328 2.07 -11.84 -4.63
CA GLY A 328 1.78 -10.46 -4.99
C GLY A 328 2.71 -9.45 -4.34
N LEU A 329 2.67 -8.20 -4.82
CA LEU A 329 3.21 -7.04 -4.11
C LEU A 329 2.10 -6.06 -3.75
N LEU A 330 2.21 -5.42 -2.58
CA LEU A 330 1.24 -4.44 -2.10
C LEU A 330 1.11 -3.27 -3.09
N SER A 331 -0.08 -3.13 -3.66
CA SER A 331 -0.41 -2.08 -4.62
C SER A 331 -0.91 -0.82 -3.91
N PHE A 332 -1.92 -0.99 -3.05
CA PHE A 332 -2.46 0.06 -2.19
C PHE A 332 -3.23 -0.56 -1.02
N SER A 333 -3.38 0.20 0.06
CA SER A 333 -4.21 -0.14 1.20
C SER A 333 -4.77 1.14 1.84
N SER A 334 -5.46 1.03 2.98
CA SER A 334 -5.96 2.19 3.69
C SER A 334 -4.84 3.08 4.23
N SER A 335 -5.02 4.40 4.15
CA SER A 335 -4.12 5.39 4.77
C SER A 335 -4.25 5.46 6.30
N ARG A 336 -5.11 4.64 6.89
CA ARG A 336 -5.19 4.42 8.34
C ARG A 336 -5.39 2.94 8.61
N CYS A 337 -4.72 2.44 9.63
CA CYS A 337 -4.95 1.12 10.17
C CYS A 337 -6.38 1.08 10.74
N GLY A 338 -7.20 0.13 10.28
CA GLY A 338 -8.63 0.15 10.51
C GLY A 338 -9.35 -1.02 9.83
N PRO A 339 -10.60 -1.32 10.26
CA PRO A 339 -11.46 -2.31 9.65
C PRO A 339 -11.95 -1.91 8.24
N ASP A 340 -12.72 -2.80 7.63
CA ASP A 340 -13.49 -2.60 6.38
C ASP A 340 -12.68 -2.30 5.09
N GLN A 341 -11.35 -2.31 5.12
CA GLN A 341 -10.49 -1.98 3.97
C GLN A 341 -9.31 -2.97 3.82
N PRO A 342 -9.51 -4.13 3.17
CA PRO A 342 -8.44 -5.12 2.96
C PRO A 342 -7.38 -4.56 2.01
N ALA A 343 -6.12 -4.95 2.22
CA ALA A 343 -5.02 -4.51 1.39
C ALA A 343 -5.10 -5.13 -0.01
N VAL A 344 -4.81 -4.35 -1.05
CA VAL A 344 -4.91 -4.77 -2.46
C VAL A 344 -3.50 -5.00 -3.02
N PHE A 345 -3.28 -6.21 -3.53
CA PHE A 345 -2.01 -6.67 -4.08
C PHE A 345 -2.10 -6.81 -5.59
N THR A 346 -1.03 -6.47 -6.32
CA THR A 346 -0.92 -6.86 -7.73
C THR A 346 -0.46 -8.32 -7.78
N ALA A 347 -1.28 -9.21 -8.35
CA ALA A 347 -0.97 -10.63 -8.45
C ALA A 347 0.21 -10.86 -9.41
N THR A 348 1.25 -11.54 -8.97
CA THR A 348 2.44 -11.78 -9.79
C THR A 348 2.16 -12.70 -10.98
N GLY A 349 1.31 -13.71 -10.80
CA GLY A 349 0.83 -14.62 -11.86
C GLY A 349 0.33 -13.87 -13.10
N SER A 350 -0.39 -12.77 -12.90
CA SER A 350 -0.95 -11.93 -13.97
C SER A 350 0.11 -11.25 -14.87
N VAL A 351 1.38 -11.20 -14.43
CA VAL A 351 2.50 -10.54 -15.14
C VAL A 351 3.71 -11.44 -15.39
N VAL A 352 3.62 -12.75 -15.13
CA VAL A 352 4.75 -13.70 -15.30
C VAL A 352 5.38 -13.62 -16.69
N SER A 353 4.53 -13.53 -17.74
CA SER A 353 5.00 -13.41 -19.12
C SER A 353 5.81 -12.12 -19.37
N TRP A 354 5.56 -11.05 -18.61
CA TRP A 354 6.43 -9.87 -18.64
C TRP A 354 7.72 -10.15 -17.87
N LEU A 355 7.64 -10.66 -16.64
CA LEU A 355 8.79 -10.93 -15.77
C LEU A 355 9.83 -11.85 -16.41
N ASP A 356 9.40 -12.96 -17.03
CA ASP A 356 10.25 -13.90 -17.78
C ASP A 356 11.04 -13.18 -18.89
N ASN A 357 10.49 -12.11 -19.47
CA ASN A 357 11.10 -11.30 -20.54
C ASN A 357 11.83 -10.03 -20.05
N VAL A 358 11.81 -9.72 -18.75
CA VAL A 358 12.53 -8.57 -18.17
C VAL A 358 14.04 -8.88 -18.16
N GLY A 359 14.70 -8.63 -19.29
CA GLY A 359 16.15 -8.69 -19.42
C GLY A 359 16.67 -8.88 -20.84
N GLU A 360 15.89 -9.48 -21.73
CA GLU A 360 16.37 -9.82 -23.07
C GLU A 360 16.62 -8.58 -23.95
N ASN A 361 15.75 -7.57 -23.82
CA ASN A 361 15.75 -6.36 -24.65
C ASN A 361 16.97 -5.42 -24.44
N THR A 362 17.74 -5.56 -23.36
CA THR A 362 18.97 -4.76 -23.15
C THR A 362 20.17 -5.35 -23.89
N ASN A 363 20.22 -6.68 -24.03
CA ASN A 363 21.29 -7.37 -24.76
C ASN A 363 21.19 -7.14 -26.29
N VAL A 364 19.99 -7.10 -26.85
CA VAL A 364 19.78 -6.77 -28.28
C VAL A 364 20.32 -5.36 -28.62
N LYS A 365 20.09 -4.36 -27.74
CA LYS A 365 20.62 -3.01 -27.94
C LYS A 365 22.14 -2.92 -27.77
N LYS A 366 22.73 -3.63 -26.79
CA LYS A 366 24.20 -3.73 -26.64
C LYS A 366 24.86 -4.45 -27.82
N ALA A 367 24.23 -5.49 -28.38
CA ALA A 367 24.75 -6.20 -29.55
C ALA A 367 24.71 -5.35 -30.83
N SER A 368 23.67 -4.54 -31.02
CA SER A 368 23.54 -3.64 -32.17
C SER A 368 24.60 -2.52 -32.16
N LEU A 369 24.90 -1.95 -30.98
CA LEU A 369 25.92 -0.90 -30.84
C LEU A 369 27.36 -1.40 -31.03
N ARG A 370 27.63 -2.70 -30.83
CA ARG A 370 28.97 -3.30 -31.07
C ARG A 370 29.28 -3.64 -32.53
N ARG A 371 28.35 -3.40 -33.47
CA ARG A 371 28.56 -3.63 -34.92
C ARG A 371 28.87 -2.35 -35.72
N PHE A 372 29.01 -1.21 -35.06
CA PHE A 372 29.32 0.10 -35.68
C PHE A 372 30.54 0.79 -35.04
N GLY A 373 31.49 0.01 -34.51
CA GLY A 373 32.77 0.48 -33.98
C GLY A 373 33.92 0.02 -34.86
#